data_AF-M7MIP9-F1
#
_entry.id   AF-M7MIP9-F1
#
_cell.length_a   1.000
_cell.length_b   1.000
_cell.length_c   1.000
_cell.angle_alpha   90.00
_cell.angle_beta   90.00
_cell.angle_gamma   90.00
#
_symmetry.space_group_name_H-M   'P 1'
#
loop_
_entity.id
_entity.type
_entity.pdbx_description
1 polymer ?
#
loop_
_entity_poly.entity_id
_entity_poly.type
_entity_poly.pdbx_seq_one_letter_code
_entity_poly.pdbx_strand_id
1 'polypeptide(L)' 'MSVIYILLSISIIVAIFFFIAFILAVRSGQFDDGYTPSVRMLFEDELVKEQTKSTNKEPKKTN' A
#
# COMPACT_ATOMS: atom_id res chain seq x y z
N MET A 1 35.09 8.02 35.90
CA MET A 1 35.24 7.67 34.46
C MET A 1 34.48 6.40 34.07
N SER A 2 33.43 6.02 34.80
CA SER A 2 32.58 4.84 34.49
C SER A 2 31.23 5.23 33.88
N VAL A 3 30.75 6.45 34.16
CA VAL A 3 29.46 6.99 33.68
C VAL A 3 29.35 6.94 32.15
N ILE A 4 30.47 7.08 31.44
CA ILE A 4 30.51 7.03 29.98
C ILE A 4 30.04 5.67 29.42
N TYR A 5 30.34 4.57 30.10
CA TYR A 5 29.92 3.24 29.65
C TYR A 5 28.41 3.04 29.78
N ILE A 6 27.81 3.57 30.86
CA ILE A 6 26.36 3.53 31.08
C ILE A 6 25.64 4.37 30.03
N LEU A 7 26.13 5.59 29.77
CA LEU A 7 25.54 6.48 28.77
C LEU A 7 25.65 5.88 27.35
N LEU A 8 26.78 5.27 27.03
CA LEU A 8 27.00 4.61 25.74
C LEU A 8 26.03 3.43 25.55
N SER A 9 25.86 2.58 26.55
CA SER A 9 24.93 1.44 26.49
C SER A 9 23.48 1.88 26.32
N ILE A 10 23.03 2.88 27.08
CA ILE A 10 21.65 3.39 26.99
C ILE A 10 21.41 4.02 25.61
N SER A 11 22.37 4.79 25.09
CA SER A 11 22.27 5.41 23.77
C SER A 11 22.07 4.38 22.65
N ILE A 12 22.86 3.30 22.67
CA ILE A 12 22.77 2.22 21.68
C ILE A 12 21.42 1.49 21.77
N ILE A 13 20.93 1.19 22.99
CA ILE A 13 19.64 0.53 23.18
C ILE A 13 18.50 1.38 22.61
N VAL A 14 18.50 2.68 22.91
CA VAL A 14 17.48 3.61 22.40
C VAL A 14 17.55 3.70 20.88
N ALA A 15 18.74 3.78 20.29
CA ALA A 15 18.92 3.82 18.84
C ALA A 15 18.37 2.54 18.16
N ILE A 16 18.67 1.36 18.69
CA ILE A 16 18.17 0.08 18.16
C ILE A 16 16.64 0.00 18.29
N PHE A 17 16.09 0.44 19.42
CA PHE A 17 14.64 0.47 19.63
C PHE A 17 13.92 1.31 18.56
N PHE A 18 14.38 2.54 18.34
CA PHE A 18 13.81 3.41 17.31
C PHE A 18 14.04 2.88 15.89
N PHE A 19 15.18 2.24 15.64
CA PHE A 19 15.47 1.62 14.35
C PHE A 19 14.50 0.47 14.03
N ILE A 20 14.24 -0.43 14.99
CA ILE A 20 13.27 -1.52 14.80
C ILE A 20 11.86 -0.96 14.59
N ALA A 21 11.45 0.02 15.39
CA ALA A 21 10.16 0.69 15.23
C ALA A 21 10.02 1.34 13.84
N PHE A 22 11.08 1.99 13.35
CA PHE A 22 11.14 2.56 12.00
C PHE A 22 10.94 1.49 10.91
N ILE A 23 11.65 0.36 11.01
CA ILE A 23 11.50 -0.74 10.03
C ILE A 23 10.09 -1.32 10.05
N LEU A 24 9.49 -1.51 11.23
CA LEU A 24 8.10 -1.98 11.35
C LEU A 24 7.11 -1.01 10.71
N ALA A 25 7.28 0.29 10.94
CA ALA A 25 6.44 1.32 10.34
C ALA A 25 6.55 1.34 8.80
N VAL A 26 7.77 1.29 8.26
CA VAL A 26 8.02 1.24 6.81
C VAL A 26 7.48 -0.06 6.20
N ARG A 27 7.60 -1.18 6.91
CA ARG A 27 7.12 -2.48 6.42
C ARG A 27 5.62 -2.70 6.60
N SER A 28 4.91 -1.81 7.30
CA SER A 28 3.46 -1.87 7.50
C SER A 28 2.63 -1.65 6.22
N GLY A 29 3.24 -1.75 5.04
CA GLY A 29 2.52 -1.91 3.78
C GLY A 29 1.79 -0.67 3.29
N GLN A 30 2.05 0.50 3.87
CA GLN A 30 1.42 1.77 3.44
C GLN A 30 1.84 2.21 2.03
N PHE A 31 2.76 1.48 1.40
CA PHE A 31 3.20 1.66 0.01
C PHE A 31 2.43 0.79 -1.00
N ASP A 32 1.40 0.04 -0.56
CA ASP A 32 0.57 -0.79 -1.45
C ASP A 32 -0.39 0.04 -2.33
N ASP A 33 -0.47 1.36 -2.09
CA ASP A 33 -1.16 2.34 -2.94
C ASP A 33 -0.30 2.77 -4.15
N GLY A 34 0.63 1.91 -4.59
CA GLY A 34 1.50 2.13 -5.76
C GLY A 34 0.77 2.07 -7.11
N TYR A 35 -0.50 1.67 -7.13
CA TYR A 35 -1.40 1.76 -8.27
C TYR A 35 -2.47 2.82 -8.00
N THR A 36 -2.12 4.06 -8.32
CA THR A 36 -2.98 5.23 -8.15
C THR A 36 -4.36 4.98 -8.82
N PRO A 37 -5.49 5.28 -8.15
CA PRO A 37 -6.83 5.12 -8.73
C PRO A 37 -7.00 5.89 -10.05
N SER A 38 -6.25 6.98 -10.22
CA SER A 38 -6.19 7.78 -11.44
C SER A 38 -5.67 7.00 -12.65
N VAL A 39 -4.77 6.03 -12.46
CA VAL A 39 -4.23 5.17 -13.54
C VAL A 39 -5.26 4.10 -13.90
N ARG A 40 -5.86 3.44 -12.91
CA ARG A 40 -6.93 2.47 -13.13
C ARG A 40 -8.08 3.09 -13.92
N MET A 41 -8.50 4.30 -13.57
CA MET A 41 -9.61 4.97 -14.24
C MET A 41 -9.29 5.31 -15.71
N LEU A 42 -8.06 5.75 -16.02
CA LEU A 42 -7.65 6.10 -17.37
C LEU A 42 -7.47 4.89 -18.31
N PHE A 43 -7.12 3.72 -17.78
CA PHE A 43 -6.87 2.51 -18.58
C PHE A 43 -8.05 1.51 -18.60
N GLU A 44 -8.97 1.58 -17.63
CA GLU A 44 -10.20 0.76 -17.66
C GLU A 44 -11.28 1.37 -18.57
N ASP A 45 -11.26 2.69 -18.81
CA ASP A 45 -12.18 3.36 -19.74
C ASP A 45 -11.92 3.01 -21.22
N GLU A 46 -10.69 2.62 -21.57
CA GLU A 46 -10.32 2.24 -22.95
C GLU A 46 -10.73 0.80 -23.28
N LEU A 47 -10.59 -0.14 -22.32
CA LEU A 47 -10.87 -1.57 -22.53
C LEU A 47 -12.37 -1.93 -22.46
N VAL A 48 -13.21 -1.11 -21.79
CA VAL A 48 -14.65 -1.37 -21.67
C VAL A 48 -15.42 -1.05 -22.97
N LYS A 49 -14.88 -0.19 -23.84
CA LYS A 49 -15.53 0.19 -25.11
C LYS A 49 -15.57 -0.95 -26.14
N GLU A 50 -14.69 -1.94 -26.06
CA GLU A 50 -14.72 -3.08 -26.99
C GLU A 50 -15.70 -4.19 -26.54
N GLN A 51 -15.92 -4.40 -25.25
CA GLN A 51 -16.80 -5.49 -24.77
C GLN A 51 -18.28 -5.12 -24.72
N THR A 52 -18.63 -3.83 -24.69
CA THR A 52 -20.03 -3.39 -24.51
C THR A 52 -20.86 -3.45 -25.81
N LYS A 53 -20.25 -3.70 -26.98
CA LYS A 53 -20.98 -3.80 -28.25
C LYS A 53 -21.66 -5.16 -28.51
N SER A 54 -21.44 -6.18 -27.68
CA SER A 54 -21.92 -7.55 -27.97
C SER A 54 -23.02 -8.09 -27.07
N THR A 55 -23.52 -7.33 -26.09
CA THR A 55 -24.61 -7.79 -25.22
C THR A 55 -25.70 -6.73 -25.09
N ASN A 56 -26.38 -6.45 -26.19
CA ASN A 56 -27.74 -5.92 -26.11
C ASN A 56 -28.64 -6.63 -27.14
N LYS A 57 -29.17 -7.77 -26.71
CA LYS A 57 -30.43 -8.35 -27.17
C LYS A 57 -31.22 -8.77 -25.94
N GLU A 58 -32.02 -7.86 -25.40
CA GLU A 58 -33.25 -8.22 -24.69
C GLU A 58 -34.22 -8.95 -25.66
N PRO A 59 -35.30 -9.63 -25.22
CA PRO A 59 -35.89 -9.73 -23.88
C PRO A 59 -36.23 -11.20 -23.46
N LYS A 60 -36.80 -11.42 -22.26
CA LYS A 60 -38.02 -12.26 -22.01
C LYS A 60 -38.15 -12.76 -20.56
N LYS A 61 -39.24 -12.30 -19.92
CA LYS A 61 -40.14 -12.92 -18.90
C LYS A 61 -39.63 -14.07 -18.02
N THR A 62 -39.78 -13.89 -16.69
CA THR A 62 -40.41 -14.76 -15.65
C THR A 62 -40.00 -14.17 -14.29
N ASN A 63 -40.84 -13.88 -13.28
CA ASN A 63 -42.22 -14.23 -12.94
C ASN A 63 -42.97 -12.99 -12.44
#